data_AF-H2BQK0-F1
#
_entry.id   AF-H2BQK0-F1
#
_cell.length_a   1.000
_cell.length_b   1.000
_cell.length_c   1.000
_cell.angle_alpha   90.00
_cell.angle_beta   90.00
_cell.angle_gamma   90.00
#
_symmetry.space_group_name_H-M   'P 1'
#
loop_
_entity.id
_entity.type
_entity.pdbx_description
1 polymer ?
#
loop_
_entity_poly.entity_id
_entity_poly.type
_entity_poly.pdbx_seq_one_letter_code
_entity_poly.pdbx_strand_id
1 'polypeptide(L)'
;MKFIIGKDRKQAALFPVSLEESIETENEVRAIELFVNSLDLEKMGFKVRFPEGGRPAYHPAVLLKLFIYGYLNRIRSSRIFGEGMQAQH
;
A
#
# COMPACT_ATOMS: atom_id res chain seq x y z
N MET A 1 -12.98 35.37 12.34
CA MET A 1 -12.69 34.36 11.31
C MET A 1 -11.68 33.37 11.89
N LYS A 2 -12.00 32.06 11.90
CA LYS A 2 -11.18 31.01 12.52
C LYS A 2 -10.33 30.36 11.43
N PHE A 3 -9.09 30.79 11.28
CA PHE A 3 -8.18 30.24 10.27
C PHE A 3 -7.44 29.02 10.82
N ILE A 4 -7.19 28.04 9.95
CA ILE A 4 -6.33 26.90 10.24
C ILE A 4 -4.89 27.41 10.21
N ILE A 5 -4.19 27.27 11.34
CA ILE A 5 -2.78 27.64 11.47
C ILE A 5 -1.96 26.40 11.10
N GLY A 6 -1.07 26.52 10.10
CA GLY A 6 -0.21 25.43 9.64
C GLY A 6 0.86 25.03 10.66
N LYS A 7 1.37 23.79 10.56
CA LYS A 7 2.49 23.28 11.38
C LYS A 7 3.76 24.13 11.20
N ASP A 8 4.56 24.21 12.27
CA ASP A 8 5.84 24.93 12.29
C ASP A 8 6.83 24.33 11.27
N ARG A 9 7.39 25.19 10.40
CA ARG A 9 8.33 24.80 9.33
C ARG A 9 9.71 24.34 9.84
N LYS A 10 10.01 24.50 11.13
CA LYS A 10 11.26 24.10 11.79
C LYS A 10 11.10 22.84 12.64
N GLN A 11 9.92 22.22 12.66
CA GLN A 11 9.71 20.95 13.34
C GLN A 11 10.47 19.84 12.58
N ALA A 12 11.52 19.28 13.20
CA ALA A 12 12.30 18.20 12.62
C ALA A 12 11.46 16.91 12.53
N ALA A 13 11.30 16.37 11.32
CA ALA A 13 11.13 14.95 11.06
C ALA A 13 12.43 14.49 10.38
N LEU A 14 13.21 13.65 11.05
CA LEU A 14 14.58 13.27 10.61
C LEU A 14 14.60 12.30 9.42
N PHE A 15 13.47 12.19 8.69
CA PHE A 15 13.04 11.08 7.83
C PHE A 15 12.78 9.79 8.61
N PRO A 16 11.68 9.06 8.33
CA PRO A 16 11.64 7.65 8.70
C PRO A 16 12.81 6.96 7.99
N VAL A 17 13.53 6.08 8.69
CA VAL A 17 14.75 5.45 8.16
C VAL A 17 14.40 4.48 7.01
N SER A 18 13.12 4.15 6.83
CA SER A 18 12.57 3.37 5.72
C SER A 18 11.09 3.65 5.47
N LEU A 19 10.56 3.20 4.33
CA LEU A 19 9.10 3.16 4.07
C LEU A 19 8.37 2.35 5.16
N GLU A 20 9.01 1.32 5.69
CA GLU A 20 8.48 0.49 6.77
C GLU A 20 8.24 1.30 8.05
N GLU A 21 9.14 2.22 8.38
CA GLU A 21 8.99 3.10 9.55
C GLU A 21 8.00 4.25 9.32
N SER A 22 7.63 4.52 8.06
CA SER A 22 6.58 5.49 7.74
C SER A 22 5.17 4.95 7.94
N ILE A 23 5.02 3.63 8.07
CA ILE A 23 3.73 2.96 8.28
C ILE A 23 3.53 2.73 9.78
N GLU A 24 2.46 3.31 10.34
CA GLU A 24 2.09 3.11 11.75
C GLU A 24 1.98 1.62 12.11
N THR A 25 2.35 1.26 13.34
CA THR A 25 2.35 -0.14 13.81
C THR A 25 0.98 -0.81 13.72
N GLU A 26 -0.09 -0.04 13.92
CA GLU A 26 -1.47 -0.54 13.89
C GLU A 26 -2.17 -0.34 12.53
N ASN A 27 -1.41 0.05 11.49
CA ASN A 27 -1.97 0.25 10.15
C ASN A 27 -2.41 -1.09 9.52
N GLU A 28 -3.59 -1.11 8.89
CA GLU A 28 -4.16 -2.31 8.29
C GLU A 28 -3.28 -2.93 7.19
N VAL A 29 -2.44 -2.13 6.52
CA VAL A 29 -1.50 -2.59 5.50
C VAL A 29 -0.57 -3.66 6.05
N ARG A 30 -0.17 -3.57 7.33
CA ARG A 30 0.68 -4.59 7.98
C ARG A 30 -0.03 -5.92 8.12
N ALA A 31 -1.31 -5.91 8.50
CA ALA A 31 -2.13 -7.11 8.58
C ALA A 31 -2.36 -7.73 7.20
N ILE A 32 -2.63 -6.90 6.18
CA ILE A 32 -2.80 -7.34 4.79
C ILE A 32 -1.49 -7.95 4.26
N GLU A 33 -0.35 -7.34 4.56
CA GLU A 33 0.97 -7.83 4.18
C GLU A 33 1.25 -9.20 4.78
N LEU A 34 1.11 -9.35 6.10
CA LEU A 34 1.30 -10.63 6.79
C LEU A 34 0.36 -11.72 6.25
N PHE A 35 -0.91 -11.38 6.05
CA PHE A 35 -1.91 -12.29 5.50
C PHE A 35 -1.50 -12.76 4.10
N VAL A 36 -1.25 -11.84 3.16
CA VAL A 36 -0.94 -12.21 1.77
C VAL A 36 0.39 -12.96 1.68
N ASN A 37 1.39 -12.59 2.47
CA ASN A 37 2.70 -13.29 2.49
C ASN A 37 2.58 -14.71 3.06
N SER A 38 1.55 -15.03 3.85
CA SER A 38 1.29 -16.37 4.36
C SER A 38 0.65 -17.32 3.34
N LEU A 39 0.16 -16.80 2.21
CA LEU A 39 -0.56 -17.58 1.20
C LEU A 39 0.41 -18.21 0.18
N ASP A 40 0.15 -19.48 -0.14
CA ASP A 40 0.79 -20.15 -1.28
C ASP A 40 0.00 -19.83 -2.56
N LEU A 41 0.35 -18.71 -3.19
CA LEU A 41 -0.37 -18.21 -4.37
C LEU A 41 -0.28 -19.17 -5.57
N GLU A 42 0.83 -19.91 -5.71
CA GLU A 42 0.99 -20.89 -6.78
C GLU A 42 0.00 -22.05 -6.60
N LYS A 43 -0.12 -22.59 -5.38
CA LYS A 43 -1.12 -23.63 -5.05
C LYS A 43 -2.56 -23.14 -5.16
N MET A 44 -2.81 -21.85 -4.95
CA MET A 44 -4.12 -21.23 -5.14
C MET A 44 -4.46 -20.96 -6.61
N GLY A 45 -3.56 -21.28 -7.55
CA GLY A 45 -3.80 -21.16 -8.99
C GLY A 45 -3.39 -19.81 -9.59
N PHE A 46 -2.67 -18.96 -8.85
CA PHE A 46 -2.12 -17.73 -9.42
C PHE A 46 -0.91 -18.05 -10.30
N LYS A 47 -0.82 -17.35 -11.43
CA LYS A 47 0.37 -17.37 -12.28
C LYS A 47 1.43 -16.46 -11.66
N VAL A 48 2.38 -17.06 -10.95
CA VAL A 48 3.51 -16.35 -10.32
C VAL A 48 4.75 -16.30 -11.19
N ARG A 49 4.85 -17.19 -12.19
CA ARG A 49 5.96 -17.23 -13.16
C ARG A 49 5.54 -16.51 -14.44
N PHE A 50 6.35 -15.54 -14.86
CA PHE A 50 6.10 -14.77 -16.08
C PHE A 50 7.20 -15.05 -17.11
N PRO A 51 6.86 -15.13 -18.41
CA PRO A 51 7.85 -15.33 -19.46
C PRO A 51 8.83 -14.15 -19.52
N GLU A 52 10.08 -14.44 -19.87
CA GLU A 52 11.08 -13.40 -20.09
C GLU A 52 10.83 -12.72 -21.46
N GLY A 53 10.76 -11.38 -21.44
CA GLY A 53 10.54 -10.56 -22.64
C GLY A 53 9.46 -9.48 -22.41
N GLY A 54 9.80 -8.22 -22.75
CA GLY A 54 8.91 -7.08 -22.55
C GLY A 54 8.87 -6.56 -21.11
N ARG A 55 7.88 -5.69 -20.80
CA ARG A 55 7.74 -5.10 -19.46
C ARG A 55 7.25 -6.18 -18.48
N PRO A 56 7.92 -6.39 -17.34
CA PRO A 56 7.48 -7.36 -16.34
C PRO A 56 6.06 -7.09 -15.86
N ALA A 57 5.26 -8.14 -15.70
CA ALA A 57 3.97 -8.05 -15.04
C ALA A 57 4.15 -7.80 -13.53
N TYR A 58 3.16 -7.19 -12.90
CA TYR A 58 3.14 -7.06 -11.44
C TYR A 58 2.97 -8.44 -10.79
N HIS A 59 3.70 -8.67 -9.70
CA HIS A 59 3.57 -9.91 -8.93
C HIS A 59 2.14 -10.04 -8.36
N PRO A 60 1.48 -11.21 -8.45
CA PRO A 60 0.10 -11.38 -7.98
C PRO A 60 -0.12 -10.99 -6.52
N ALA A 61 0.88 -11.23 -5.65
CA ALA A 61 0.83 -10.81 -4.25
C ALA A 61 0.64 -9.29 -4.10
N VAL A 62 1.31 -8.48 -4.93
CA VAL A 62 1.19 -7.02 -4.88
C VAL A 62 -0.22 -6.60 -5.26
N LEU A 63 -0.75 -7.17 -6.35
CA LEU A 63 -2.10 -6.88 -6.81
C LEU A 63 -3.16 -7.32 -5.78
N LEU A 64 -2.94 -8.45 -5.10
CA LEU A 64 -3.84 -8.94 -4.07
C LEU A 64 -3.85 -8.04 -2.83
N LYS A 65 -2.67 -7.58 -2.36
CA LYS A 65 -2.56 -6.59 -1.26
C LYS A 65 -3.36 -5.33 -1.59
N LEU A 66 -3.19 -4.78 -2.79
CA LEU A 66 -3.92 -3.59 -3.25
C LEU A 66 -5.43 -3.82 -3.34
N PHE A 67 -5.85 -4.97 -3.86
CA PHE A 67 -7.27 -5.33 -3.95
C PHE A 67 -7.94 -5.43 -2.58
N ILE A 68 -7.31 -6.11 -1.63
CA ILE A 68 -7.83 -6.24 -0.25
C ILE A 68 -7.90 -4.88 0.41
N TYR A 69 -6.83 -4.09 0.33
CA TYR A 69 -6.78 -2.75 0.91
C TYR A 69 -7.89 -1.84 0.35
N GLY A 70 -8.07 -1.82 -0.97
CA GLY A 70 -9.12 -1.03 -1.62
C GLY A 70 -10.53 -1.49 -1.25
N TYR A 71 -10.72 -2.80 -1.11
CA TYR A 71 -11.99 -3.37 -0.67
C TYR A 71 -12.31 -2.97 0.78
N LEU A 72 -11.37 -3.11 1.71
CA LEU A 72 -11.53 -2.73 3.12
C LEU A 72 -11.83 -1.24 3.28
N ASN A 73 -11.14 -0.40 2.52
CA ASN A 73 -11.33 1.06 2.52
C ASN A 73 -12.52 1.54 1.66
N ARG A 74 -13.33 0.61 1.11
CA ARG A 74 -14.49 0.90 0.25
C ARG A 74 -14.15 1.79 -0.97
N ILE A 75 -12.91 1.72 -1.44
CA ILE A 75 -12.46 2.48 -2.61
C ILE A 75 -12.81 1.71 -3.88
N ARG A 76 -13.82 2.21 -4.62
CA ARG A 76 -14.41 1.48 -5.77
C ARG A 76 -13.88 1.91 -7.14
N SER A 77 -13.05 2.97 -7.18
CA SER A 77 -12.49 3.51 -8.42
C SER A 77 -10.97 3.45 -8.36
N SER A 78 -10.34 2.96 -9.43
CA SER A 78 -8.88 2.94 -9.56
C SER A 78 -8.26 4.33 -9.49
N ARG A 79 -8.98 5.37 -9.96
CA ARG A 79 -8.56 6.77 -9.81
C ARG A 79 -8.56 7.22 -8.35
N ILE A 80 -9.65 6.98 -7.64
CA ILE A 80 -9.78 7.33 -6.21
C ILE A 80 -8.78 6.53 -5.37
N PHE A 81 -8.47 5.29 -5.78
CA PHE A 81 -7.47 4.44 -5.11
C PHE A 81 -6.07 5.04 -5.19
N GLY A 82 -5.66 5.50 -6.39
CA GLY A 82 -4.37 6.18 -6.56
C GLY A 82 -4.26 7.47 -5.76
N GLU A 83 -5.34 8.25 -5.65
CA GLU A 83 -5.40 9.47 -4.85
C GLU A 83 -5.40 9.18 -3.34
N GLY A 84 -6.13 8.16 -2.90
CA GLY A 84 -6.22 7.75 -1.50
C GLY A 84 -4.88 7.23 -0.94
N MET A 85 -4.11 6.51 -1.75
CA MET A 85 -2.77 6.06 -1.34
C MET A 85 -1.81 7.23 -1.07
N GLN A 86 -1.93 8.34 -1.81
CA GLN A 86 -1.07 9.52 -1.59
C GLN A 86 -1.40 10.30 -0.32
N ALA A 87 -2.63 10.14 0.20
CA ALA A 87 -3.10 10.87 1.38
C ALA A 87 -2.74 10.17 2.70
N GLN A 88 -2.23 8.94 2.65
CA GLN A 88 -1.85 8.15 3.83
C GLN A 88 -0.33 8.05 4.05
N HIS A 89 0.46 8.74 3.22
CA HIS A 89 1.88 8.99 3.40
C HIS A 89 2.10 10.37 4.03
#